data_AF-A0A3A9C3L2-F1
#
_entry.id   AF-A0A3A9C3L2-F1
#
_cell.length_a   1.000
_cell.length_b   1.000
_cell.length_c   1.000
_cell.angle_alpha   90.00
_cell.angle_beta   90.00
_cell.angle_gamma   90.00
#
_symmetry.space_group_name_H-M   'P 1'
#
loop_
_entity.id
_entity.type
_entity.pdbx_description
1 polymer ?
#
loop_
_entity_poly.entity_id
_entity_poly.type
_entity_poly.pdbx_seq_one_letter_code
_entity_poly.pdbx_strand_id
1 'polypeptide(L)'
;NGAEDITLLHCNTQYPTPVCDVNLLAMTQMRKETGLPVGYSDHTLGTEIPIAAAALGASVIEKHFTLDRSMEGPDHRASLEPCELKRMVEGIRKTELALGDGRKRASLSESGNIRTVRKSIVAALDIRKGEAFTEENLTTKRPGDGISPMRWHEVLGQVSRRDFKKDELIQL
;
A
#
# COMPACT_ATOMS: atom_id res chain seq x y z
N ASN A 1 27.36 -29.57 15.04
CA ASN A 1 26.47 -29.77 16.20
C ASN A 1 26.00 -28.41 16.70
N GLY A 2 24.78 -28.04 16.33
CA GLY A 2 24.09 -26.80 16.71
C GLY A 2 22.68 -26.84 16.12
N ALA A 3 21.75 -26.04 16.64
CA ALA A 3 20.42 -25.91 16.04
C ALA A 3 20.54 -25.12 14.72
N GLU A 4 19.93 -25.63 13.65
CA GLU A 4 20.02 -25.04 12.30
C GLU A 4 18.84 -24.10 11.99
N ASP A 5 17.66 -24.37 12.56
CA ASP A 5 16.43 -23.62 12.32
C ASP A 5 16.08 -22.72 13.53
N ILE A 6 16.70 -21.54 13.60
CA ILE A 6 16.48 -20.57 14.68
C ILE A 6 15.64 -19.40 14.17
N THR A 7 14.53 -19.10 14.86
CA THR A 7 13.76 -17.87 14.70
C THR A 7 13.83 -17.06 15.99
N LEU A 8 14.12 -15.76 15.88
CA LEU A 8 14.15 -14.85 17.03
C LEU A 8 12.79 -14.18 17.19
N LEU A 9 12.26 -14.11 18.41
CA LEU A 9 11.02 -13.37 18.68
C LEU A 9 11.36 -12.06 19.38
N HIS A 10 11.00 -10.94 18.76
CA HIS A 10 10.95 -9.66 19.47
C HIS A 10 9.81 -9.69 20.48
N CYS A 11 10.03 -9.18 21.68
CA CYS A 11 9.06 -9.25 22.77
C CYS A 11 9.28 -8.13 23.78
N ASN A 12 8.19 -7.62 24.36
CA ASN A 12 8.21 -6.86 25.61
C ASN A 12 7.61 -7.74 26.70
N THR A 13 8.21 -7.80 27.89
CA THR A 13 7.80 -8.72 28.97
C THR A 13 6.69 -8.18 29.87
N GLN A 14 6.09 -7.04 29.54
CA GLN A 14 5.00 -6.42 30.32
C GLN A 14 3.63 -6.98 29.91
N TYR A 15 2.74 -7.25 30.89
CA TYR A 15 1.41 -7.82 30.68
C TYR A 15 0.31 -6.94 31.31
N PRO A 16 -0.50 -6.20 30.52
CA PRO A 16 -0.34 -5.98 29.09
C PRO A 16 0.76 -4.95 28.79
N THR A 17 1.44 -5.13 27.66
CA THR A 17 2.45 -4.17 27.16
C THR A 17 1.75 -2.89 26.69
N PRO A 18 2.15 -1.69 27.17
CA PRO A 18 1.72 -0.43 26.59
C PRO A 18 2.18 -0.30 25.13
N VAL A 19 1.30 0.16 24.24
CA VAL A 19 1.61 0.24 22.80
C VAL A 19 2.87 1.07 22.50
N CYS A 20 3.14 2.13 23.27
CA CYS A 20 4.33 2.96 23.13
C CYS A 20 5.65 2.20 23.40
N ASP A 21 5.60 1.10 24.15
CA ASP A 21 6.78 0.33 24.57
C ASP A 21 7.03 -0.90 23.68
N VAL A 22 6.19 -1.10 22.65
CA VAL A 22 6.28 -2.27 21.76
C VAL A 22 7.53 -2.24 20.89
N ASN A 23 7.82 -1.12 20.24
CA ASN A 23 8.94 -0.95 19.31
C ASN A 23 9.07 -2.05 18.23
N LEU A 24 8.06 -2.22 17.35
CA LEU A 24 8.10 -3.24 16.29
C LEU A 24 9.29 -3.09 15.32
N LEU A 25 9.87 -1.89 15.19
CA LEU A 25 11.06 -1.67 14.35
C LEU A 25 12.30 -2.41 14.88
N ALA A 26 12.32 -2.80 16.15
CA ALA A 26 13.35 -3.69 16.70
C ALA A 26 13.42 -5.01 15.93
N MET A 27 12.30 -5.55 15.45
CA MET A 27 12.31 -6.77 14.64
C MET A 27 13.12 -6.61 13.35
N THR A 28 12.94 -5.47 12.67
CA THR A 28 13.68 -5.14 11.45
C THR A 28 15.18 -5.03 11.73
N GLN A 29 15.54 -4.41 12.85
CA GLN A 29 16.94 -4.29 13.27
C GLN A 29 17.54 -5.65 13.62
N MET A 30 16.85 -6.48 14.42
CA MET A 30 17.26 -7.85 14.75
C MET A 30 17.50 -8.69 13.50
N ARG A 31 16.61 -8.61 12.51
CA ARG A 31 16.75 -9.33 11.23
C ARG A 31 18.00 -8.89 10.49
N LYS A 32 18.27 -7.58 10.46
CA LYS A 32 19.45 -7.01 9.80
C LYS A 32 20.76 -7.42 10.48
N GLU A 33 20.79 -7.44 11.82
CA GLU A 33 22.00 -7.74 12.59
C GLU A 33 22.33 -9.23 12.60
N THR A 34 21.32 -10.08 12.70
CA THR A 34 21.51 -11.53 12.88
C THR A 34 21.43 -12.31 11.58
N GLY A 35 20.78 -11.77 10.55
CA GLY A 35 20.48 -12.50 9.31
C GLY A 35 19.47 -13.63 9.49
N LEU A 36 18.88 -13.78 10.69
CA LEU A 36 17.92 -14.83 11.02
C LEU A 36 16.48 -14.39 10.75
N PRO A 37 15.55 -15.34 10.54
CA PRO A 37 14.13 -15.07 10.64
C PRO A 37 13.77 -14.44 11.99
N VAL A 38 12.91 -13.42 11.94
CA VAL A 38 12.42 -12.73 13.14
C VAL A 38 10.90 -12.79 13.15
N GLY A 39 10.33 -13.18 14.28
CA GLY A 39 8.91 -13.10 14.59
C GLY A 39 8.63 -12.12 15.73
N TYR A 40 7.41 -12.15 16.24
CA TYR A 40 6.95 -11.27 17.31
C TYR A 40 6.12 -12.03 18.33
N SER A 41 6.47 -11.88 19.61
CA SER A 41 5.68 -12.34 20.75
C SER A 41 4.99 -11.16 21.41
N ASP A 42 3.67 -11.21 21.47
CA ASP A 42 2.82 -10.06 21.75
C ASP A 42 2.05 -10.18 23.06
N HIS A 43 2.19 -9.16 23.90
CA HIS A 43 1.46 -9.01 25.17
C HIS A 43 0.62 -7.74 25.21
N THR A 44 0.38 -7.08 24.07
CA THR A 44 -0.56 -5.95 23.98
C THR A 44 -2.01 -6.41 24.07
N LEU A 45 -2.93 -5.47 24.28
CA LEU A 45 -4.37 -5.75 24.09
C LEU A 45 -4.73 -5.61 22.62
N GLY A 46 -5.67 -6.45 22.16
CA GLY A 46 -6.20 -6.38 20.81
C GLY A 46 -5.35 -7.08 19.74
N THR A 47 -5.58 -6.70 18.48
CA THR A 47 -5.14 -7.45 17.29
C THR A 47 -4.29 -6.61 16.33
N GLU A 48 -4.19 -5.31 16.58
CA GLU A 48 -3.60 -4.32 15.69
C GLU A 48 -2.08 -4.51 15.57
N ILE A 49 -1.41 -4.71 16.71
CA ILE A 49 0.04 -4.88 16.81
C ILE A 49 0.54 -6.16 16.12
N PRO A 50 -0.06 -7.35 16.31
CA PRO A 50 0.39 -8.57 15.62
C PRO A 50 0.15 -8.50 14.11
N ILE A 51 -0.91 -7.81 13.66
CA ILE A 51 -1.13 -7.55 12.23
C ILE A 51 -0.04 -6.62 11.68
N ALA A 52 0.33 -5.57 12.40
CA ALA A 52 1.41 -4.67 12.02
C ALA A 52 2.78 -5.39 12.01
N ALA A 53 3.04 -6.27 12.96
CA ALA A 53 4.24 -7.11 13.00
C ALA A 53 4.33 -8.01 11.76
N ALA A 54 3.22 -8.65 11.37
CA ALA A 54 3.16 -9.42 10.12
C ALA A 54 3.44 -8.54 8.89
N ALA A 55 2.91 -7.31 8.84
CA ALA A 55 3.20 -6.35 7.77
C ALA A 55 4.69 -5.98 7.67
N LEU A 56 5.42 -5.99 8.79
CA LEU A 56 6.87 -5.76 8.87
C LEU A 56 7.70 -7.03 8.61
N GLY A 57 7.04 -8.14 8.27
CA GLY A 57 7.66 -9.41 7.91
C GLY A 57 7.96 -10.31 9.10
N ALA A 58 7.19 -10.23 10.19
CA ALA A 58 7.23 -11.28 11.22
C ALA A 58 7.05 -12.65 10.56
N SER A 59 7.99 -13.56 10.80
CA SER A 59 7.90 -14.97 10.33
C SER A 59 6.99 -15.81 11.22
N VAL A 60 6.86 -15.43 12.49
CA VAL A 60 6.01 -16.06 13.51
C VAL A 60 5.32 -14.97 14.32
N ILE A 61 4.05 -15.18 14.66
CA ILE A 61 3.30 -14.34 15.61
C ILE A 61 2.86 -15.24 16.77
N GLU A 62 3.25 -14.85 17.98
CA GLU A 62 2.81 -15.48 19.23
C GLU A 62 1.90 -14.51 20.00
N LYS A 63 0.80 -15.05 20.53
CA LYS A 63 -0.22 -14.28 21.25
C LYS A 63 -0.90 -15.20 22.27
N HIS A 64 -1.09 -14.71 23.48
CA HIS A 64 -1.87 -15.43 24.48
C HIS A 64 -3.34 -15.58 24.03
N PHE A 65 -3.93 -16.73 24.34
CA PHE A 65 -5.30 -17.09 23.98
C PHE A 65 -6.02 -17.66 25.20
N THR A 66 -7.31 -17.32 25.31
CA THR A 66 -8.19 -17.85 26.35
C THR A 66 -9.59 -18.11 25.81
N LEU A 67 -10.34 -18.97 26.49
CA LEU A 67 -11.76 -19.15 26.22
C LEU A 67 -12.61 -18.02 26.82
N ASP A 68 -12.14 -17.44 27.93
CA ASP A 68 -12.82 -16.37 28.67
C ASP A 68 -11.78 -15.61 29.53
N ARG A 69 -11.71 -14.29 29.37
CA ARG A 69 -10.78 -13.42 30.12
C ARG A 69 -11.11 -13.30 31.61
N SER A 70 -12.31 -13.69 32.02
CA SER A 70 -12.76 -13.66 33.42
C SER A 70 -12.29 -14.86 34.25
N MET A 71 -11.73 -15.88 33.61
CA MET A 71 -11.17 -17.06 34.29
C MET A 71 -9.97 -16.69 35.18
N GLU A 72 -9.73 -17.51 36.20
CA GLU A 72 -8.61 -17.33 37.13
C GLU A 72 -7.26 -17.54 36.43
N GLY A 73 -6.34 -16.59 36.66
CA GLY A 73 -4.97 -16.68 36.20
C GLY A 73 -4.45 -15.33 35.72
N PRO A 74 -3.12 -15.09 35.83
CA PRO A 74 -2.54 -13.77 35.55
C PRO A 74 -2.66 -13.36 34.08
N ASP A 75 -2.63 -14.33 33.15
CA ASP A 75 -2.47 -14.07 31.72
C ASP A 75 -3.81 -13.92 30.97
N HIS A 76 -4.93 -14.30 31.59
CA HIS A 76 -6.26 -14.23 30.97
C HIS A 76 -6.60 -12.79 30.53
N ARG A 77 -6.25 -11.78 31.33
CA ARG A 77 -6.54 -10.37 31.03
C ARG A 77 -5.82 -9.83 29.79
N ALA A 78 -4.65 -10.38 29.44
CA ALA A 78 -3.87 -9.98 28.28
C ALA A 78 -4.10 -10.89 27.05
N SER A 79 -4.85 -11.99 27.21
CA SER A 79 -5.13 -12.98 26.17
C SER A 79 -6.19 -12.51 25.17
N LEU A 80 -6.22 -13.11 23.99
CA LEU A 80 -7.36 -12.99 23.06
C LEU A 80 -8.41 -14.07 23.32
N GLU A 81 -9.67 -13.72 23.13
CA GLU A 81 -10.78 -14.68 23.08
C GLU A 81 -10.99 -15.24 21.66
N PRO A 82 -11.81 -16.30 21.45
CA PRO A 82 -11.91 -17.00 20.16
C PRO A 82 -12.26 -16.09 18.98
N CYS A 83 -13.16 -15.13 19.16
CA CYS A 83 -13.56 -14.21 18.10
C CYS A 83 -12.43 -13.23 17.73
N GLU A 84 -11.65 -12.78 18.70
CA GLU A 84 -10.53 -11.86 18.51
C GLU A 84 -9.33 -12.58 17.88
N LEU A 85 -9.03 -13.81 18.31
CA LEU A 85 -7.99 -14.63 17.69
C LEU A 85 -8.32 -14.89 16.22
N LYS A 86 -9.58 -15.24 15.91
CA LYS A 86 -10.03 -15.38 14.52
C LYS A 86 -9.83 -14.09 13.72
N ARG A 87 -10.24 -12.95 14.28
CA ARG A 87 -10.06 -11.63 13.65
C ARG A 87 -8.57 -11.31 13.42
N MET A 88 -7.70 -11.64 14.38
CA MET A 88 -6.25 -11.45 14.25
C MET A 88 -5.71 -12.26 13.07
N VAL A 89 -6.02 -13.56 13.02
CA VAL A 89 -5.57 -14.44 11.94
C VAL A 89 -6.10 -13.98 10.58
N GLU A 90 -7.39 -13.66 10.47
CA GLU A 90 -7.97 -13.12 9.24
C GLU A 90 -7.32 -11.80 8.82
N GLY A 91 -7.04 -10.91 9.79
CA GLY A 91 -6.34 -9.66 9.57
C GLY A 91 -4.93 -9.87 9.02
N ILE A 92 -4.16 -10.77 9.62
CA ILE A 92 -2.82 -11.14 9.15
C ILE A 92 -2.89 -11.66 7.71
N ARG A 93 -3.79 -12.61 7.41
CA ARG A 93 -3.89 -13.20 6.06
C ARG A 93 -4.33 -12.18 5.01
N LYS A 94 -5.24 -11.27 5.33
CA LYS A 94 -5.63 -10.16 4.43
C LYS A 94 -4.47 -9.20 4.20
N THR A 95 -3.71 -8.87 5.24
CA THR A 95 -2.54 -7.99 5.15
C THR A 95 -1.46 -8.60 4.28
N GLU A 96 -1.12 -9.88 4.45
CA GLU A 96 -0.15 -10.59 3.60
C GLU A 96 -0.51 -10.50 2.11
N LEU A 97 -1.80 -10.69 1.77
CA LEU A 97 -2.29 -10.51 0.40
C LEU A 97 -2.18 -9.06 -0.08
N ALA A 98 -2.45 -8.09 0.81
CA ALA A 98 -2.45 -6.67 0.47
C ALA A 98 -1.04 -6.06 0.30
N LEU A 99 0.00 -6.64 0.92
CA LEU A 99 1.39 -6.16 0.77
C LEU A 99 1.87 -6.20 -0.70
N GLY A 100 1.39 -7.17 -1.48
CA GLY A 100 1.68 -7.28 -2.91
C GLY A 100 3.17 -7.49 -3.21
N ASP A 101 3.62 -7.01 -4.39
CA ASP A 101 5.00 -7.19 -4.88
C ASP A 101 5.86 -5.92 -4.78
N GLY A 102 5.34 -4.86 -4.16
CA GLY A 102 6.02 -3.56 -4.02
C GLY A 102 6.15 -2.73 -5.31
N ARG A 103 5.61 -3.18 -6.46
CA ARG A 103 5.72 -2.45 -7.72
C ARG A 103 4.49 -1.56 -7.95
N LYS A 104 4.68 -0.23 -7.99
CA LYS A 104 3.59 0.70 -8.32
C LYS A 104 3.25 0.62 -9.81
N ARG A 105 2.10 0.02 -10.10
CA ARG A 105 1.50 -0.05 -11.45
C ARG A 105 -0.02 0.03 -11.38
N ALA A 106 -0.66 0.22 -12.53
CA ALA A 106 -2.11 0.13 -12.61
C ALA A 106 -2.54 -1.32 -12.29
N SER A 107 -3.43 -1.50 -11.33
CA SER A 107 -4.04 -2.81 -11.10
C SER A 107 -5.01 -3.17 -12.23
N LEU A 108 -5.32 -4.47 -12.38
CA LEU A 108 -6.36 -4.91 -13.32
C LEU A 108 -7.72 -4.30 -12.97
N SER A 109 -8.04 -4.18 -11.68
CA SER A 109 -9.29 -3.59 -11.19
C SER A 109 -9.44 -2.10 -11.52
N GLU A 110 -8.33 -1.35 -11.62
CA GLU A 110 -8.38 0.08 -12.00
C GLU A 110 -8.09 0.33 -13.48
N SER A 111 -7.64 -0.67 -14.24
CA SER A 111 -7.26 -0.50 -15.64
C SER A 111 -8.42 -0.01 -16.52
N GLY A 112 -9.65 -0.45 -16.23
CA GLY A 112 -10.86 0.06 -16.91
C GLY A 112 -11.09 1.56 -16.71
N ASN A 113 -10.61 2.13 -15.61
CA ASN A 113 -10.77 3.56 -15.30
C ASN A 113 -9.81 4.44 -16.09
N ILE A 114 -8.76 3.87 -16.70
CA ILE A 114 -7.72 4.63 -17.43
C ILE A 114 -8.36 5.53 -18.48
N ARG A 115 -9.21 4.97 -19.34
CA ARG A 115 -9.85 5.72 -20.43
C ARG A 115 -10.73 6.84 -19.91
N THR A 116 -11.51 6.60 -18.86
CA THR A 116 -12.48 7.58 -18.35
C THR A 116 -11.84 8.67 -17.48
N VAL A 117 -10.85 8.30 -16.67
CA VAL A 117 -10.32 9.16 -15.58
C VAL A 117 -9.07 9.92 -16.01
N ARG A 118 -8.25 9.37 -16.92
CA ARG A 118 -7.10 10.10 -17.46
C ARG A 118 -7.55 11.22 -18.40
N LYS A 119 -6.65 12.16 -18.63
CA LYS A 119 -6.85 13.28 -19.52
C LYS A 119 -6.15 13.04 -20.85
N SER A 120 -6.60 13.76 -21.86
CA SER A 120 -5.97 13.95 -23.16
C SER A 120 -5.64 15.42 -23.35
N ILE A 121 -4.68 15.70 -24.23
CA ILE A 121 -4.42 17.06 -24.73
C ILE A 121 -5.54 17.44 -25.69
N VAL A 122 -6.16 18.59 -25.43
CA VAL A 122 -7.26 19.16 -26.21
C VAL A 122 -6.97 20.62 -26.53
N ALA A 123 -7.66 21.15 -27.53
CA ALA A 123 -7.59 22.56 -27.84
C ALA A 123 -8.28 23.40 -26.75
N ALA A 124 -7.59 24.37 -26.16
CA ALA A 124 -8.18 25.33 -25.22
C ALA A 124 -9.02 26.40 -25.91
N LEU A 125 -8.68 26.67 -27.18
CA LEU A 125 -9.28 27.67 -28.08
C LEU A 125 -9.44 27.04 -29.46
N ASP A 126 -10.08 27.74 -30.39
CA ASP A 126 -10.03 27.34 -31.81
C ASP A 126 -8.60 27.52 -32.33
N ILE A 127 -8.08 26.53 -33.07
CA ILE A 127 -6.72 26.53 -33.64
C ILE A 127 -6.85 26.30 -35.15
N ARG A 128 -6.20 27.12 -35.96
CA ARG A 128 -6.26 26.98 -37.43
C ARG A 128 -5.15 26.09 -37.96
N LYS A 129 -5.38 25.48 -39.11
CA LYS A 129 -4.36 24.79 -39.89
C LYS A 129 -3.18 25.74 -40.14
N GLY A 130 -1.97 25.26 -39.87
CA GLY A 130 -0.73 26.03 -40.01
C GLY A 130 -0.32 26.81 -38.76
N GLU A 131 -1.18 26.94 -37.74
CA GLU A 131 -0.80 27.52 -36.45
C GLU A 131 0.03 26.53 -35.63
N ALA A 132 0.95 27.04 -34.81
CA ALA A 132 1.70 26.22 -33.87
C ALA A 132 0.87 25.92 -32.62
N PHE A 133 1.03 24.73 -32.05
CA PHE A 133 0.49 24.42 -30.73
C PHE A 133 1.32 25.14 -29.65
N THR A 134 0.65 25.90 -28.79
CA THR A 134 1.26 26.71 -27.72
C THR A 134 0.61 26.40 -26.37
N GLU A 135 1.20 26.89 -25.28
CA GLU A 135 0.63 26.69 -23.94
C GLU A 135 -0.71 27.41 -23.76
N GLU A 136 -0.95 28.48 -24.52
CA GLU A 136 -2.19 29.26 -24.47
C GLU A 136 -3.34 28.58 -25.24
N ASN A 137 -3.03 27.89 -26.33
CA ASN A 137 -4.04 27.27 -27.18
C ASN A 137 -4.26 25.78 -26.89
N LEU A 138 -3.45 25.15 -26.05
CA LEU A 138 -3.63 23.79 -25.56
C LEU A 138 -4.14 23.74 -24.12
N THR A 139 -4.85 22.67 -23.76
CA THR A 139 -5.13 22.32 -22.37
C THR A 139 -5.31 20.80 -22.23
N THR A 140 -5.70 20.32 -21.04
CA THR A 140 -5.93 18.89 -20.78
C THR A 140 -7.30 18.64 -20.18
N LYS A 141 -8.07 17.74 -20.81
CA LYS A 141 -9.42 17.35 -20.37
C LYS A 141 -9.60 15.83 -20.45
N ARG A 142 -10.54 15.30 -19.67
CA ARG A 142 -11.00 13.90 -19.80
C ARG A 142 -11.89 13.78 -21.06
N PRO A 143 -12.04 12.59 -21.66
CA PRO A 143 -11.40 11.32 -21.31
C PRO A 143 -9.95 11.22 -21.82
N GLY A 144 -9.27 10.14 -21.48
CA GLY A 144 -7.87 9.83 -21.81
C GLY A 144 -7.74 8.97 -23.07
N ASP A 145 -8.54 9.24 -24.11
CA ASP A 145 -8.55 8.53 -25.39
C ASP A 145 -7.90 9.30 -26.55
N GLY A 146 -7.33 10.47 -26.28
CA GLY A 146 -6.44 11.22 -27.17
C GLY A 146 -4.98 11.17 -26.73
N ILE A 147 -4.20 12.16 -27.15
CA ILE A 147 -2.77 12.22 -26.81
C ILE A 147 -2.61 12.44 -25.30
N SER A 148 -1.83 11.57 -24.64
CA SER A 148 -1.53 11.71 -23.21
C SER A 148 -0.85 13.06 -22.91
N PRO A 149 -1.26 13.78 -21.85
CA PRO A 149 -0.57 14.96 -21.34
C PRO A 149 0.91 14.73 -21.01
N MET A 150 1.33 13.49 -20.77
CA MET A 150 2.76 13.20 -20.59
C MET A 150 3.60 13.47 -21.84
N ARG A 151 2.96 13.57 -23.01
CA ARG A 151 3.58 13.91 -24.29
C ARG A 151 3.46 15.40 -24.61
N TRP A 152 3.17 16.26 -23.63
CA TRP A 152 2.93 17.69 -23.83
C TRP A 152 4.03 18.38 -24.64
N HIS A 153 5.29 18.17 -24.25
CA HIS A 153 6.43 18.77 -24.93
C HIS A 153 6.69 18.20 -26.33
N GLU A 154 6.14 17.03 -26.66
CA GLU A 154 6.17 16.53 -28.03
C GLU A 154 5.15 17.26 -28.91
N VAL A 155 4.03 17.74 -28.34
CA VAL A 155 2.97 18.45 -29.08
C VAL A 155 3.30 19.93 -29.23
N LEU A 156 3.84 20.57 -28.19
CA LEU A 156 4.20 21.98 -28.21
C LEU A 156 5.14 22.32 -29.38
N GLY A 157 4.85 23.43 -30.05
CA GLY A 157 5.62 23.92 -31.20
C GLY A 157 5.36 23.17 -32.51
N GLN A 158 4.67 22.02 -32.50
CA GLN A 158 4.25 21.39 -33.75
C GLN A 158 3.20 22.24 -34.46
N VAL A 159 3.23 22.16 -35.80
CA VAL A 159 2.31 22.91 -36.66
C VAL A 159 1.06 22.06 -36.89
N SER A 160 -0.10 22.66 -36.60
CA SER A 160 -1.39 22.03 -36.79
C SER A 160 -1.65 21.68 -38.25
N ARG A 161 -1.97 20.41 -38.52
CA ARG A 161 -2.26 19.91 -39.88
C ARG A 161 -3.70 20.19 -40.35
N ARG A 162 -4.58 20.59 -39.44
CA ARG A 162 -6.00 20.90 -39.68
C ARG A 162 -6.54 21.94 -38.70
N ASP A 163 -7.77 22.37 -38.90
CA ASP A 163 -8.45 23.20 -37.91
C ASP A 163 -8.91 22.33 -36.73
N PHE A 164 -8.88 22.89 -35.52
CA PHE A 164 -9.43 22.30 -34.30
C PHE A 164 -10.40 23.30 -33.66
N LYS A 165 -11.53 22.80 -33.16
CA LYS A 165 -12.42 23.59 -32.30
C LYS A 165 -12.00 23.47 -30.84
N LYS A 166 -12.34 24.49 -30.04
CA LYS A 166 -12.22 24.41 -28.59
C LYS A 166 -12.79 23.08 -28.06
N ASP A 167 -12.05 22.47 -27.15
CA ASP A 167 -12.31 21.18 -26.50
C ASP A 167 -12.15 19.93 -27.37
N GLU A 168 -11.75 20.09 -28.64
CA GLU A 168 -11.45 18.97 -29.52
C GLU A 168 -10.12 18.30 -29.15
N LEU A 169 -10.06 16.97 -29.27
CA LEU A 169 -8.84 16.19 -29.07
C LEU A 169 -7.77 16.56 -30.10
N ILE A 170 -6.55 16.84 -29.63
CA ILE A 170 -5.42 17.10 -30.52
C ILE A 170 -4.95 15.81 -31.21
N GLN A 171 -4.64 15.94 -32.49
CA GLN A 171 -4.08 14.90 -33.35
C GLN A 171 -2.89 15.51 -34.12
N LEU A 172 -1.76 14.80 -34.17
CA LEU A 172 -0.53 15.25 -34.84
C LEU A 172 -0.45 14.78 -36.29
#